data_AF-A0A932EH32-F1
#
_entry.id   AF-A0A932EH32-F1
#
_cell.length_a   1.000
_cell.length_b   1.000
_cell.length_c   1.000
_cell.angle_alpha   90.00
_cell.angle_beta   90.00
_cell.angle_gamma   90.00
#
_symmetry.space_group_name_H-M   'P 1'
#
loop_
_entity.id
_entity.type
_entity.pdbx_description
1 polymer ?
#
loop_
_entity_poly.entity_id
_entity_poly.type
_entity_poly.pdbx_seq_one_letter_code
_entity_poly.pdbx_strand_id
1 'polypeptide(L)'
;MTSTSQGEVEEAPQDTVPRGQTITGEEVRRLAPGQAIEEVLMGRFPGVWVTRTANGGVSVRIRGAASFYASSEPLYVIDGIPIQAGPGGSLSGISPYDIESIKLLKDPAETALYGIRGANGVIVITTKRPGS
;
A
#
# COMPACT_ATOMS: atom_id res chain seq x y z
N MET A 1 -15.08 48.82 -13.91
CA MET A 1 -13.70 48.81 -14.43
C MET A 1 -12.76 48.69 -13.24
N THR A 2 -11.85 47.71 -13.31
CA THR A 2 -10.58 47.55 -12.55
C THR A 2 -10.68 47.34 -11.02
N SER A 3 -10.39 46.13 -10.52
CA SER A 3 -9.08 45.67 -9.97
C SER A 3 -8.96 46.02 -8.47
N THR A 4 -8.45 45.22 -7.53
CA THR A 4 -7.40 44.20 -7.58
C THR A 4 -7.25 43.55 -6.17
N SER A 5 -6.82 42.29 -6.15
CA SER A 5 -6.01 41.61 -5.11
C SER A 5 -6.58 41.41 -3.71
N GLN A 6 -7.07 40.19 -3.48
CA GLN A 6 -6.76 39.47 -2.24
C GLN A 6 -5.94 38.25 -2.64
N GLY A 7 -4.70 38.17 -2.14
CA GLY A 7 -3.81 37.04 -2.39
C GLY A 7 -4.42 35.77 -1.84
N GLU A 8 -4.76 34.85 -2.73
CA GLU A 8 -4.91 33.45 -2.37
C GLU A 8 -3.51 32.93 -2.04
N VAL A 9 -3.37 32.50 -0.80
CA VAL A 9 -2.28 31.66 -0.34
C VAL A 9 -2.14 30.50 -1.32
N GLU A 10 -0.97 30.37 -1.93
CA GLU A 10 -0.57 29.19 -2.68
C GLU A 10 -0.40 28.06 -1.66
N GLU A 11 -1.51 27.44 -1.25
CA GLU A 11 -1.49 26.20 -0.49
C GLU A 11 -0.87 25.12 -1.40
N ALA A 12 0.25 24.57 -0.96
CA ALA A 12 0.98 23.51 -1.64
C ALA A 12 0.01 22.42 -2.13
N PRO A 13 0.21 21.87 -3.34
CA PRO A 13 -0.61 20.77 -3.83
C PRO A 13 -0.48 19.61 -2.85
N GLN A 14 -1.53 19.40 -2.04
CA GLN A 14 -1.71 18.15 -1.33
C GLN A 14 -1.97 17.13 -2.43
N ASP A 15 -0.94 16.36 -2.76
CA ASP A 15 -1.03 15.19 -3.62
C ASP A 15 -2.34 14.46 -3.33
N THR A 16 -3.29 14.58 -4.25
CA THR A 16 -4.58 13.92 -4.15
C THR A 16 -4.32 12.43 -4.37
N VAL A 17 -3.83 11.75 -3.35
CA VAL A 17 -3.74 10.29 -3.35
C VAL A 17 -5.18 9.79 -3.54
N PRO A 18 -5.48 9.08 -4.65
CA PRO A 18 -6.84 8.73 -4.98
C PRO A 18 -7.43 7.90 -3.83
N ARG A 19 -8.51 8.41 -3.23
CA ARG A 19 -9.20 7.75 -2.11
C ARG A 19 -9.56 6.33 -2.55
N GLY A 20 -8.97 5.34 -1.87
CA GLY A 20 -9.10 3.92 -2.19
C GLY A 20 -7.82 3.24 -2.70
N GLN A 21 -6.80 3.97 -3.13
CA GLN A 21 -5.49 3.39 -3.46
C GLN A 21 -4.42 3.66 -2.41
N THR A 22 -4.72 4.44 -1.36
CA THR A 22 -3.77 4.75 -0.29
C THR A 22 -4.45 4.75 1.08
N ILE A 23 -3.75 4.20 2.07
CA ILE A 23 -4.09 4.23 3.49
C ILE A 23 -3.01 5.04 4.21
N THR A 24 -3.40 5.99 5.05
CA THR A 24 -2.47 6.79 5.84
C THR A 24 -2.02 6.04 7.09
N GLY A 25 -0.85 6.36 7.62
CA GLY A 25 -0.33 5.76 8.86
C GLY A 25 -1.26 5.93 10.05
N GLU A 26 -2.03 7.02 10.12
CA GLU A 26 -3.08 7.19 11.13
C GLU A 26 -4.17 6.11 11.00
N GLU A 27 -4.63 5.86 9.78
CA GLU A 27 -5.62 4.83 9.50
C GLU A 27 -5.05 3.45 9.84
N VAL A 28 -3.81 3.16 9.44
CA VAL A 28 -3.13 1.90 9.80
C VAL A 28 -3.11 1.70 11.32
N ARG A 29 -2.70 2.72 12.09
CA ARG A 29 -2.63 2.65 13.56
C ARG A 29 -4.01 2.41 14.20
N ARG A 30 -5.06 3.01 13.63
CA ARG A 30 -6.43 2.82 14.11
C ARG A 30 -6.95 1.40 13.85
N LEU A 31 -6.51 0.79 12.75
CA LEU A 31 -7.00 -0.51 12.28
C LEU A 31 -6.23 -1.70 12.84
N ALA A 32 -4.94 -1.54 13.09
CA ALA A 32 -4.08 -2.60 13.60
C ALA A 32 -3.27 -2.14 14.81
N PRO A 33 -3.91 -1.83 15.96
CA PRO A 33 -3.18 -1.63 17.20
C PRO A 33 -2.53 -2.95 17.62
N GLY A 34 -1.28 -3.17 17.20
CA GLY A 34 -0.51 -4.38 17.49
C GLY A 34 -0.87 -5.62 16.66
N GLN A 35 -1.56 -5.45 15.53
CA GLN A 35 -1.85 -6.54 14.57
C GLN A 35 -0.89 -6.49 13.37
N ALA A 36 -0.92 -7.56 12.57
CA ALA A 36 -0.13 -7.68 11.36
C ALA A 36 -0.66 -6.74 10.26
N ILE A 37 0.24 -6.19 9.43
CA ILE A 37 -0.07 -5.16 8.43
C ILE A 37 -1.02 -5.68 7.34
N GLU A 38 -0.95 -6.98 7.07
CA GLU A 38 -1.77 -7.68 6.08
C GLU A 38 -3.26 -7.60 6.42
N GLU A 39 -3.60 -7.53 7.70
CA GLU A 39 -4.99 -7.36 8.16
C GLU A 39 -5.51 -5.95 7.89
N VAL A 40 -4.63 -4.94 7.89
CA VAL A 40 -4.99 -3.56 7.52
C VAL A 40 -5.42 -3.48 6.06
N LEU A 41 -4.88 -4.34 5.20
CA LEU A 41 -5.22 -4.36 3.77
C LEU A 41 -6.66 -4.86 3.52
N MET A 42 -7.25 -5.56 4.49
CA MET A 42 -8.55 -6.23 4.34
C MET A 42 -9.68 -5.22 4.14
N GLY A 43 -10.28 -5.25 2.95
CA GLY A 43 -11.43 -4.41 2.61
C GLY A 43 -11.10 -2.92 2.44
N ARG A 44 -9.82 -2.54 2.37
CA ARG A 44 -9.41 -1.13 2.25
C ARG A 44 -9.07 -0.70 0.85
N PHE A 45 -8.57 -1.62 0.05
CA PHE A 45 -8.30 -1.35 -1.34
C PHE A 45 -9.34 -2.04 -2.23
N PRO A 46 -9.92 -1.34 -3.21
CA PRO A 46 -10.87 -1.94 -4.13
C PRO A 46 -10.16 -3.00 -4.97
N GLY A 47 -10.71 -4.21 -4.98
CA GLY A 47 -10.14 -5.34 -5.70
C GLY A 47 -9.05 -6.10 -4.93
N VAL A 48 -8.70 -5.71 -3.70
CA VAL A 48 -7.81 -6.50 -2.84
C VAL A 48 -8.62 -7.48 -2.00
N TRP A 49 -8.26 -8.75 -2.13
CA TRP A 49 -8.84 -9.87 -1.42
C TRP A 49 -7.81 -10.41 -0.44
N VAL A 50 -8.14 -10.33 0.83
CA VAL A 50 -7.32 -10.86 1.92
C VAL A 50 -8.04 -12.08 2.46
N THR A 51 -7.37 -13.24 2.45
CA THR A 51 -7.93 -14.50 2.93
C THR A 51 -7.01 -15.12 3.95
N ARG A 52 -7.55 -15.52 5.11
CA ARG A 52 -6.78 -16.25 6.12
C ARG A 52 -6.55 -17.67 5.63
N THR A 53 -5.30 -18.12 5.64
CA THR A 53 -4.93 -19.47 5.23
C THR A 53 -5.09 -20.45 6.40
N ALA A 54 -5.25 -21.74 6.09
CA ALA A 54 -5.52 -22.77 7.11
C ALA A 54 -4.38 -22.92 8.16
N ASN A 55 -3.16 -22.49 7.82
CA ASN A 55 -2.00 -22.45 8.70
C ASN A 55 -1.90 -21.16 9.55
N GLY A 56 -2.96 -20.34 9.58
CA GLY A 56 -3.00 -19.11 10.38
C GLY A 56 -2.31 -17.90 9.74
N GLY A 57 -1.83 -18.04 8.50
CA GLY A 57 -1.29 -16.95 7.70
C GLY A 57 -2.36 -16.13 6.99
N VAL A 58 -1.91 -15.19 6.17
CA VAL A 58 -2.74 -14.33 5.34
C VAL A 58 -2.29 -14.43 3.89
N SER A 59 -3.22 -14.59 2.96
CA SER A 59 -2.94 -14.50 1.52
C SER A 59 -3.64 -13.27 0.96
N VAL A 60 -2.88 -12.44 0.26
CA VAL A 60 -3.37 -11.21 -0.38
C VAL A 60 -3.40 -11.42 -1.88
N ARG A 61 -4.49 -11.02 -2.52
CA ARG A 61 -4.69 -11.11 -3.97
C ARG A 61 -5.30 -9.82 -4.51
N ILE A 62 -4.81 -9.35 -5.65
CA ILE A 62 -5.32 -8.13 -6.31
C ILE A 62 -6.07 -8.55 -7.58
N ARG A 63 -7.38 -8.30 -7.63
CA ARG A 63 -8.23 -8.62 -8.79
C ARG A 63 -7.88 -7.71 -9.96
N GLY A 64 -7.72 -8.30 -11.14
CA GLY A 64 -7.28 -7.59 -12.36
C GLY A 64 -5.77 -7.66 -12.57
N ALA A 65 -5.03 -8.11 -11.57
CA ALA A 65 -3.63 -8.45 -11.75
C ALA A 65 -3.48 -9.79 -12.48
N ALA A 66 -2.38 -9.91 -13.22
CA ALA A 66 -2.23 -10.92 -14.24
C ALA A 66 -1.65 -12.21 -13.63
N SER A 67 -2.50 -13.18 -13.29
CA SER A 67 -2.13 -14.46 -12.65
C SER A 67 -1.41 -15.46 -13.59
N PHE A 68 -0.47 -14.98 -14.42
CA PHE A 68 0.27 -15.82 -15.37
C PHE A 68 1.40 -16.63 -14.70
N TYR A 69 1.71 -16.38 -13.42
CA TYR A 69 2.81 -17.03 -12.68
C TYR A 69 2.32 -17.88 -11.50
N ALA A 70 3.20 -18.78 -11.01
CA ALA A 70 2.90 -19.80 -9.99
C ALA A 70 2.52 -19.25 -8.61
N SER A 71 2.77 -17.97 -8.31
CA SER A 71 2.24 -17.29 -7.13
C SER A 71 1.34 -16.14 -7.55
N SER A 72 0.19 -16.04 -6.90
CA SER A 72 -0.82 -14.99 -7.07
C SER A 72 -0.66 -13.85 -6.07
N GLU A 73 0.41 -13.86 -5.27
CA GLU A 73 0.66 -12.84 -4.25
C GLU A 73 1.24 -11.57 -4.88
N PRO A 74 0.88 -10.38 -4.34
CA PRO A 74 1.46 -9.12 -4.78
C PRO A 74 2.92 -9.00 -4.35
N LEU A 75 3.65 -8.12 -5.02
CA LEU A 75 4.95 -7.67 -4.55
C LEU A 75 4.76 -6.61 -3.46
N TYR A 76 5.45 -6.74 -2.34
CA TYR A 76 5.52 -5.68 -1.35
C TYR A 76 6.76 -4.85 -1.59
N VAL A 77 6.68 -3.54 -1.41
CA VAL A 77 7.82 -2.63 -1.55
C VAL A 77 7.87 -1.79 -0.30
N ILE A 78 8.94 -1.91 0.47
CA ILE A 78 9.11 -1.24 1.75
C ILE A 78 10.24 -0.26 1.58
N ASP A 79 9.95 1.04 1.65
CA ASP A 79 10.93 2.12 1.46
C ASP A 79 11.75 1.99 0.16
N GLY A 80 11.09 1.53 -0.91
CA GLY A 80 11.69 1.30 -2.22
C GLY A 80 12.36 -0.08 -2.40
N ILE A 81 12.44 -0.89 -1.34
CA ILE A 81 13.02 -2.23 -1.40
C ILE A 81 11.91 -3.26 -1.68
N PRO A 82 11.96 -3.99 -2.81
CA PRO A 82 10.98 -5.02 -3.12
C PRO A 82 11.20 -6.25 -2.25
N ILE A 83 10.15 -6.67 -1.54
CA ILE A 83 10.12 -7.80 -0.62
C ILE A 83 8.95 -8.73 -1.02
N GLN A 84 9.20 -10.03 -1.00
CA GLN A 84 8.16 -11.04 -1.13
C GLN A 84 7.72 -11.48 0.26
N ALA A 85 6.41 -11.65 0.45
CA ALA A 85 5.90 -12.08 1.74
C ALA A 85 6.54 -13.41 2.18
N GLY A 86 6.87 -13.51 3.47
CA GLY A 86 7.42 -14.73 4.05
C GLY A 86 6.36 -15.84 4.18
N PRO A 87 6.73 -17.00 4.75
CA PRO A 87 5.79 -18.07 5.02
C PRO A 87 4.54 -17.57 5.75
N GLY A 88 3.35 -17.92 5.24
CA GLY A 88 2.08 -17.47 5.81
C GLY A 88 1.75 -15.99 5.54
N GLY A 89 2.38 -15.37 4.54
CA GLY A 89 2.09 -14.00 4.13
C GLY A 89 2.70 -12.91 5.01
N SER A 90 3.60 -13.27 5.93
CA SER A 90 4.15 -12.34 6.91
C SER A 90 5.13 -11.34 6.29
N LEU A 91 4.87 -10.06 6.53
CA LEU A 91 5.77 -8.92 6.40
C LEU A 91 6.50 -8.75 7.73
N SER A 92 7.44 -9.65 8.00
CA SER A 92 8.21 -9.63 9.25
C SER A 92 9.07 -8.36 9.34
N GLY A 93 8.97 -7.65 10.47
CA GLY A 93 9.89 -6.57 10.83
C GLY A 93 9.39 -5.14 10.64
N ILE A 94 8.11 -4.92 10.29
CA ILE A 94 7.53 -3.58 10.25
C ILE A 94 6.49 -3.42 11.35
N SER A 95 6.61 -2.34 12.11
CA SER A 95 5.62 -1.93 13.09
C SER A 95 4.54 -1.08 12.42
N PRO A 96 3.23 -1.30 12.72
CA PRO A 96 2.16 -0.41 12.25
C PRO A 96 2.34 1.05 12.67
N TYR A 97 3.08 1.31 13.76
CA TYR A 97 3.38 2.66 14.25
C TYR A 97 4.38 3.42 13.37
N ASP A 98 5.24 2.68 12.69
CA ASP A 98 6.29 3.21 11.83
C ASP A 98 5.78 3.42 10.41
N ILE A 99 4.52 3.08 10.10
CA ILE A 99 3.97 3.28 8.76
C ILE A 99 3.54 4.74 8.58
N GLU A 100 4.02 5.36 7.51
CA GLU A 100 3.59 6.66 7.04
C GLU A 100 2.41 6.52 6.08
N SER A 101 2.52 5.60 5.11
CA SER A 101 1.45 5.31 4.17
C SER A 101 1.59 3.92 3.55
N ILE A 102 0.46 3.36 3.12
CA ILE A 102 0.39 2.14 2.31
C ILE A 102 -0.32 2.51 1.02
N LYS A 103 0.33 2.32 -0.13
CA LYS A 103 -0.23 2.56 -1.46
C LYS A 103 -0.34 1.25 -2.24
N LEU A 104 -1.46 1.06 -2.92
CA LEU A 104 -1.66 -0.01 -3.88
C LEU A 104 -1.38 0.51 -5.29
N LEU A 105 -0.50 -0.17 -6.01
CA LEU A 105 -0.28 0.02 -7.44
C LEU A 105 -0.90 -1.16 -8.19
N LYS A 106 -1.88 -0.85 -9.05
CA LYS A 106 -2.58 -1.84 -9.88
C LYS A 106 -2.45 -1.55 -11.37
N ASP A 107 -2.06 -0.33 -11.72
CA ASP A 107 -2.00 0.09 -13.11
C ASP A 107 -0.70 -0.39 -13.75
N PRO A 108 -0.73 -0.95 -14.97
CA PRO A 108 0.46 -1.50 -15.63
C PRO A 108 1.62 -0.51 -15.74
N ALA A 109 1.32 0.79 -15.87
CA ALA A 109 2.33 1.84 -15.93
C ALA A 109 3.09 2.01 -14.60
N GLU A 110 2.40 1.85 -13.46
CA GLU A 110 3.01 1.95 -12.14
C GLU A 110 3.77 0.66 -11.78
N THR A 111 3.23 -0.50 -12.15
CA THR A 111 3.84 -1.80 -11.84
C THR A 111 5.00 -2.16 -12.77
N ALA A 112 5.10 -1.54 -13.95
CA ALA A 112 6.19 -1.75 -14.91
C ALA A 112 7.59 -1.52 -14.30
N LEU A 113 7.72 -0.57 -13.38
CA LEU A 113 8.97 -0.29 -12.66
C LEU A 113 9.47 -1.50 -11.83
N TYR A 114 8.55 -2.38 -11.44
CA TYR A 114 8.84 -3.57 -10.64
C TYR A 114 8.92 -4.86 -11.48
N GLY A 115 8.78 -4.74 -12.80
CA GLY A 115 8.89 -5.82 -13.77
C GLY A 115 7.89 -6.95 -13.54
N ILE A 116 8.30 -8.17 -13.85
CA ILE A 116 7.45 -9.38 -13.76
C ILE A 116 6.90 -9.58 -12.34
N ARG A 117 7.66 -9.18 -11.31
CA ARG A 117 7.24 -9.32 -9.90
C ARG A 117 6.05 -8.42 -9.55
N GLY A 118 5.90 -7.29 -10.23
CA GLY A 118 4.75 -6.39 -10.08
C GLY A 118 3.52 -6.80 -10.90
N ALA A 119 3.57 -7.88 -11.69
CA ALA A 119 2.46 -8.30 -12.55
C ALA A 119 1.19 -8.67 -11.77
N ASN A 120 1.36 -9.12 -10.52
CA ASN A 120 0.27 -9.42 -9.58
C ASN A 120 -0.19 -8.19 -8.78
N GLY A 121 0.32 -7.00 -9.13
CA GLY A 121 0.15 -5.75 -8.39
C GLY A 121 1.22 -5.54 -7.32
N VAL A 122 1.37 -4.30 -6.88
CA VAL A 122 2.43 -3.89 -5.95
C VAL A 122 1.81 -3.15 -4.77
N ILE A 123 2.20 -3.51 -3.55
CA ILE A 123 1.82 -2.82 -2.32
C ILE A 123 3.05 -2.09 -1.81
N VAL A 124 3.05 -0.78 -1.93
CA VAL A 124 4.11 0.09 -1.46
C VAL A 124 3.80 0.51 -0.04
N ILE A 125 4.72 0.25 0.88
CA ILE A 125 4.70 0.66 2.27
C ILE A 125 5.82 1.67 2.43
N THR A 126 5.45 2.88 2.84
CA THR A 126 6.40 3.93 3.22
C THR A 126 6.44 3.99 4.73
N THR A 127 7.63 3.86 5.31
CA THR A 127 7.84 4.03 6.74
C THR A 127 8.21 5.47 7.08
N LYS A 128 7.89 5.88 8.30
CA LYS A 128 8.32 7.15 8.86
C LYS A 128 9.82 7.08 9.08
N ARG A 129 10.53 8.10 8.61
CA ARG A 129 11.94 8.23 8.92
C ARG A 129 12.11 8.41 10.43
N PRO A 130 13.10 7.74 11.07
CA PRO A 130 13.42 8.02 12.46
C PRO A 130 13.93 9.46 12.56
N GLY A 131 13.06 10.39 12.98
CA GLY A 131 13.37 11.82 13.13
C GLY A 131 12.31 12.82 12.64
N SER A 132 11.13 12.37 12.18
CA SER A 132 10.03 13.24 11.70
C SER A 132 8.72 12.99 12.44
#